data_AF-A0A6N2MBB7-F1
#
_entry.id   AF-A0A6N2MBB7-F1
#
_cell.length_a   1.000
_cell.length_b   1.000
_cell.length_c   1.000
_cell.angle_alpha   90.00
_cell.angle_beta   90.00
_cell.angle_gamma   90.00
#
_symmetry.space_group_name_H-M   'P 1'
#
loop_
_entity.id
_entity.type
_entity.pdbx_description
1 polymer ?
#
loop_
_entity_poly.entity_id
_entity_poly.type
_entity_poly.pdbx_seq_one_letter_code
_entity_poly.pdbx_strand_id
1 'polypeptide(L)'
;MPLLFALVSLLSFHVRAAFSAHCSSTTPTRTFEKCATLPTQQASMAWTFHPHNATLDLVFFGTFISPSGWVGWGINPSSAEMTGTRSLIAFPDPNSGQLVLLPFILDPEVKLQKSPPLSRPLDIHLLSSSATLYGGKMTTVHSGAAIQIYATLKLVPNKTKLHFVWNRGLYVQGYSPTIHPTTSNDLSSIATIDVFSGFSAAHRDDTRTLKIVHGFLNAVSWGVLLPIGAATARYLRHVQALGPAWFYVHAGIQLCAFIIGTIGLGELSPGVVYGLHRKLGFAAFSFGALQTLALLFRPKTTNKFRKYWNLTTIL
;
A
#
# COMPACT_ATOMS: atom_id res chain seq x y z
N MET A 1 38.21 5.98 -31.18
CA MET A 1 36.92 6.71 -31.01
C MET A 1 35.95 6.37 -32.13
N PRO A 2 35.27 5.20 -32.08
CA PRO A 2 33.91 5.16 -32.63
C PRO A 2 32.90 4.30 -31.84
N LEU A 3 33.26 3.71 -30.70
CA LEU A 3 32.36 2.83 -29.94
C LEU A 3 31.42 3.56 -28.95
N LEU A 4 31.62 4.85 -28.68
CA LEU A 4 30.85 5.58 -27.67
C LEU A 4 29.56 6.23 -28.22
N PHE A 5 29.39 6.30 -29.54
CA PHE A 5 28.22 6.96 -30.16
C PHE A 5 27.05 6.02 -30.46
N ALA A 6 27.24 4.70 -30.40
CA ALA A 6 26.18 3.73 -30.70
C ALA A 6 25.26 3.44 -29.49
N LEU A 7 25.64 3.81 -28.26
CA LEU A 7 24.88 3.48 -27.06
C LEU A 7 23.81 4.50 -26.66
N VAL A 8 23.74 5.66 -27.34
CA VAL A 8 22.82 6.76 -26.98
C VAL A 8 21.51 6.73 -27.78
N SER A 9 21.39 5.89 -28.82
CA SER A 9 20.20 5.84 -29.68
C SER A 9 19.10 4.84 -29.23
N LEU A 10 19.25 4.17 -28.09
CA LEU A 10 18.30 3.16 -27.58
C LEU A 10 17.46 3.62 -26.37
N LEU A 11 17.59 4.89 -25.96
CA LEU A 11 16.70 5.53 -25.00
C LEU A 11 15.59 6.32 -25.71
N SER A 12 14.98 5.72 -26.72
CA SER A 12 13.63 6.12 -27.15
C SER A 12 12.68 5.66 -26.05
N PHE A 13 12.51 6.51 -25.02
CA PHE A 13 11.42 6.43 -24.08
C PHE A 13 10.12 6.38 -24.90
N HIS A 14 9.57 5.18 -25.06
CA HIS A 14 8.16 5.03 -25.40
C HIS A 14 7.40 5.63 -24.23
N VAL A 15 7.04 6.91 -24.36
CA VAL A 15 5.94 7.49 -23.61
C VAL A 15 4.72 6.67 -24.03
N ARG A 16 4.41 5.63 -23.25
CA ARG A 16 3.11 4.96 -23.36
C ARG A 16 2.11 6.08 -23.12
N ALA A 17 1.39 6.48 -24.16
CA ALA A 17 0.21 7.30 -23.99
C ALA A 17 -0.66 6.55 -22.95
N ALA A 18 -0.74 7.12 -21.74
CA ALA A 18 -1.68 6.63 -20.76
C ALA A 18 -3.05 6.92 -21.35
N PHE A 19 -3.70 5.89 -21.91
CA PHE A 19 -5.13 5.95 -22.16
C PHE A 19 -5.77 6.14 -20.78
N SER A 20 -6.05 7.39 -20.44
CA SER A 20 -6.98 7.71 -19.36
C SER A 20 -8.27 6.97 -19.71
N ALA A 21 -8.70 6.04 -18.86
CA ALA A 21 -9.99 5.41 -19.01
C ALA A 21 -11.02 6.54 -18.97
N HIS A 22 -11.57 6.89 -20.14
CA HIS A 22 -12.57 7.93 -20.23
C HIS A 22 -13.80 7.42 -19.48
N CYS A 23 -14.13 8.10 -18.39
CA CYS A 23 -15.25 7.70 -17.59
C CYS A 23 -16.56 7.94 -18.36
N SER A 24 -17.40 6.91 -18.45
CA SER A 24 -18.69 6.98 -19.12
C SER A 24 -19.81 7.08 -18.08
N SER A 25 -20.66 8.10 -18.22
CA SER A 25 -21.89 8.22 -17.44
C SER A 25 -23.05 7.41 -18.02
N THR A 26 -22.91 6.84 -19.21
CA THR A 26 -23.99 6.13 -19.89
C THR A 26 -23.60 4.68 -20.15
N THR A 27 -24.53 3.78 -19.87
CA THR A 27 -24.49 2.38 -20.25
C THR A 27 -25.69 2.07 -21.14
N PRO A 28 -25.74 0.91 -21.81
CA PRO A 28 -26.91 0.54 -22.62
C PRO A 28 -28.22 0.45 -21.81
N THR A 29 -28.14 0.30 -20.49
CA THR A 29 -29.30 0.08 -19.62
C THR A 29 -29.65 1.28 -18.75
N ARG A 30 -28.69 2.15 -18.42
CA ARG A 30 -28.87 3.27 -17.49
C ARG A 30 -27.97 4.45 -17.82
N THR A 31 -28.43 5.64 -17.42
CA THR A 31 -27.63 6.87 -17.43
C THR A 31 -27.44 7.35 -16.00
N PHE A 32 -26.24 7.83 -15.69
CA PHE A 32 -25.81 8.28 -14.37
C PHE A 32 -25.47 9.77 -14.41
N GLU A 33 -25.68 10.48 -13.29
CA GLU A 33 -25.42 11.93 -13.20
C GLU A 33 -23.93 12.25 -13.08
N LYS A 34 -23.19 11.42 -12.33
CA LYS A 34 -21.79 11.63 -11.99
C LYS A 34 -20.96 10.45 -12.41
N CYS A 35 -19.68 10.72 -12.62
CA CYS A 35 -18.75 9.72 -13.09
C CYS A 35 -17.32 10.13 -12.69
N ALA A 36 -16.48 9.16 -12.34
CA ALA A 36 -15.08 9.35 -12.02
C ALA A 36 -14.19 8.22 -12.56
N THR A 37 -13.07 8.61 -13.18
CA THR A 37 -11.97 7.68 -13.46
C THR A 37 -11.24 7.38 -12.15
N LEU A 38 -10.98 6.10 -11.90
CA LEU A 38 -10.28 5.67 -10.69
C LEU A 38 -8.76 5.72 -10.89
N PRO A 39 -7.95 5.97 -9.84
CA PRO A 39 -6.51 6.19 -9.98
C PRO A 39 -5.71 4.99 -10.50
N THR A 40 -6.27 3.78 -10.48
CA THR A 40 -5.56 2.54 -10.76
C THR A 40 -6.37 1.61 -11.66
N GLN A 41 -5.67 0.65 -12.26
CA GLN A 41 -6.28 -0.47 -13.00
C GLN A 41 -7.15 -0.08 -14.21
N GLN A 42 -7.06 1.17 -14.67
CA GLN A 42 -7.90 1.73 -15.74
C GLN A 42 -9.40 1.54 -15.44
N ALA A 43 -9.75 1.53 -14.15
CA ALA A 43 -11.11 1.37 -13.70
C ALA A 43 -11.82 2.74 -13.66
N SER A 44 -13.14 2.72 -13.70
CA SER A 44 -13.96 3.92 -13.50
C SER A 44 -15.26 3.55 -12.80
N MET A 45 -15.99 4.55 -12.33
CA MET A 45 -17.31 4.37 -11.77
C MET A 45 -18.24 5.50 -12.18
N ALA A 46 -19.52 5.21 -12.33
CA ALA A 46 -20.57 6.19 -12.56
C ALA A 46 -21.72 5.96 -11.58
N TRP A 47 -22.35 7.04 -11.13
CA TRP A 47 -23.39 6.94 -10.11
C TRP A 47 -24.40 8.10 -10.17
N THR A 48 -25.57 7.82 -9.61
CA THR A 48 -26.61 8.81 -9.31
C THR A 48 -26.97 8.62 -7.85
N PHE A 49 -26.90 9.71 -7.08
CA PHE A 49 -27.28 9.70 -5.67
C PHE A 49 -28.61 10.44 -5.50
N HIS A 50 -29.60 9.76 -4.94
CA HIS A 50 -30.95 10.27 -4.70
C HIS A 50 -31.05 10.73 -3.23
N PRO A 51 -30.99 12.04 -2.93
CA PRO A 51 -30.90 12.52 -1.55
C PRO A 51 -32.18 12.26 -0.74
N HIS A 52 -33.35 12.28 -1.40
CA HIS A 52 -34.66 12.15 -0.75
C HIS A 52 -34.88 10.80 -0.04
N ASN A 53 -34.33 9.71 -0.58
CA ASN A 53 -34.47 8.36 -0.03
C ASN A 53 -33.11 7.74 0.37
N ALA A 54 -32.03 8.54 0.31
CA ALA A 54 -30.65 8.13 0.55
C ALA A 54 -30.23 6.90 -0.28
N THR A 55 -30.68 6.81 -1.53
CA THR A 55 -30.35 5.69 -2.42
C THR A 55 -29.21 6.06 -3.37
N LEU A 56 -28.25 5.16 -3.53
CA LEU A 56 -27.14 5.29 -4.47
C LEU A 56 -27.27 4.21 -5.55
N ASP A 57 -27.49 4.63 -6.78
CA ASP A 57 -27.33 3.79 -7.96
C ASP A 57 -25.92 3.96 -8.50
N LEU A 58 -25.17 2.86 -8.63
CA LEU A 58 -23.78 2.89 -9.05
C LEU A 58 -23.47 1.77 -10.03
N VAL A 59 -22.55 2.06 -10.96
CA VAL A 59 -21.89 1.08 -11.81
C VAL A 59 -20.38 1.23 -11.69
N PHE A 60 -19.69 0.10 -11.50
CA PHE A 60 -18.25 0.00 -11.58
C PHE A 60 -17.83 -0.60 -12.92
N PHE A 61 -16.82 -0.01 -13.56
CA PHE A 61 -16.22 -0.49 -14.79
C PHE A 61 -14.83 -1.04 -14.50
N GLY A 62 -14.62 -2.31 -14.83
CA GLY A 62 -13.34 -2.99 -14.67
C GLY A 62 -13.00 -3.90 -15.84
N THR A 63 -11.85 -4.56 -15.77
CA THR A 63 -11.38 -5.53 -16.77
C THR A 63 -10.75 -6.74 -16.10
N PHE A 64 -11.09 -7.94 -16.59
CA PHE A 64 -10.46 -9.19 -16.17
C PHE A 64 -9.01 -9.25 -16.64
N ILE A 65 -8.14 -9.88 -15.84
CA ILE A 65 -6.73 -10.13 -16.19
C ILE A 65 -6.44 -11.58 -16.53
N SER A 66 -7.46 -12.45 -16.47
CA SER A 66 -7.36 -13.89 -16.69
C SER A 66 -8.74 -14.46 -17.04
N PRO A 67 -8.83 -15.50 -17.88
CA PRO A 67 -10.09 -16.18 -18.21
C PRO A 67 -10.75 -16.86 -16.99
N SER A 68 -9.98 -17.21 -15.96
CA SER A 68 -10.51 -17.80 -14.72
C SER A 68 -10.55 -16.78 -13.57
N GLY A 69 -10.23 -15.52 -13.86
CA GLY A 69 -10.02 -14.47 -12.88
C GLY A 69 -11.30 -13.94 -12.26
N TRP A 70 -11.13 -12.96 -11.39
CA TRP A 70 -12.22 -12.25 -10.74
C TRP A 70 -11.98 -10.74 -10.81
N VAL A 71 -13.06 -9.97 -10.78
CA VAL A 71 -13.06 -8.50 -10.68
C VAL A 71 -14.06 -8.11 -9.63
N GLY A 72 -13.69 -7.20 -8.72
CA GLY A 72 -14.59 -6.79 -7.66
C GLY A 72 -14.35 -5.37 -7.19
N TRP A 73 -15.39 -4.81 -6.60
CA TRP A 73 -15.34 -3.53 -5.90
C TRP A 73 -16.18 -3.62 -4.63
N GLY A 74 -16.01 -2.68 -3.72
CA GLY A 74 -16.79 -2.63 -2.50
C GLY A 74 -16.67 -1.31 -1.76
N ILE A 75 -17.45 -1.21 -0.69
CA ILE A 75 -17.44 -0.06 0.21
C ILE A 75 -16.96 -0.52 1.58
N ASN A 76 -16.00 0.22 2.12
CA ASN A 76 -15.61 0.07 3.51
C ASN A 76 -16.29 1.18 4.34
N PRO A 77 -17.07 0.83 5.37
CA PRO A 77 -17.82 1.81 6.17
C PRO A 77 -16.94 2.64 7.12
N SER A 78 -15.69 2.23 7.35
CA SER A 78 -14.82 2.81 8.38
C SER A 78 -13.60 3.54 7.82
N SER A 79 -12.95 3.00 6.80
CA SER A 79 -11.65 3.48 6.30
C SER A 79 -11.42 3.10 4.83
N ALA A 80 -10.55 3.82 4.13
CA ALA A 80 -10.15 3.45 2.76
C ALA A 80 -9.12 2.31 2.78
N GLU A 81 -9.56 1.09 3.07
CA GLU A 81 -8.69 -0.09 3.05
C GLU A 81 -9.45 -1.39 2.72
N MET A 82 -8.72 -2.42 2.31
CA MET A 82 -9.30 -3.72 1.94
C MET A 82 -10.02 -4.42 3.11
N THR A 83 -9.41 -4.46 4.30
CA THR A 83 -10.01 -5.10 5.47
C THR A 83 -11.20 -4.30 5.97
N GLY A 84 -12.35 -4.94 6.13
CA GLY A 84 -13.63 -4.30 6.42
C GLY A 84 -14.41 -3.89 5.16
N THR A 85 -13.93 -4.21 3.96
CA THR A 85 -14.71 -3.90 2.75
C THR A 85 -15.87 -4.88 2.60
N ARG A 86 -17.06 -4.34 2.29
CA ARG A 86 -18.24 -5.07 1.83
C ARG A 86 -18.19 -5.04 0.31
N SER A 87 -17.79 -6.15 -0.30
CA SER A 87 -17.49 -6.22 -1.72
C SER A 87 -18.49 -7.07 -2.50
N LEU A 88 -18.63 -6.72 -3.77
CA LEU A 88 -19.28 -7.51 -4.79
C LEU A 88 -18.19 -7.96 -5.76
N ILE A 89 -18.05 -9.27 -5.92
CA ILE A 89 -16.98 -9.87 -6.71
C ILE A 89 -17.59 -10.73 -7.80
N ALA A 90 -17.24 -10.41 -9.05
CA ALA A 90 -17.69 -11.09 -10.25
C ALA A 90 -16.61 -12.03 -10.79
N PHE A 91 -17.02 -13.22 -11.19
CA PHE A 91 -16.14 -14.24 -11.76
C PHE A 91 -16.95 -15.29 -12.56
N PRO A 92 -16.33 -16.06 -13.45
CA PRO A 92 -17.00 -17.16 -14.11
C PRO A 92 -17.23 -18.31 -13.12
N ASP A 93 -18.46 -18.80 -13.05
CA ASP A 93 -18.87 -19.95 -12.26
C ASP A 93 -17.99 -21.17 -12.60
N PRO A 94 -17.41 -21.87 -11.61
CA PRO A 94 -16.46 -22.95 -11.87
C PRO A 94 -17.09 -24.18 -12.56
N ASN A 95 -18.42 -24.33 -12.51
CA ASN A 95 -19.12 -25.48 -13.09
C ASN A 95 -19.69 -25.18 -14.48
N SER A 96 -20.29 -24.00 -14.65
CA SER A 96 -21.03 -23.59 -15.85
C SER A 96 -20.28 -22.58 -16.72
N GLY A 97 -19.25 -21.91 -16.19
CA GLY A 97 -18.53 -20.81 -16.84
C GLY A 97 -19.34 -19.52 -16.97
N GLN A 98 -20.59 -19.48 -16.49
CA GLN A 98 -21.45 -18.29 -16.53
C GLN A 98 -20.95 -17.22 -15.55
N LEU A 99 -21.14 -15.94 -15.90
CA LEU A 99 -20.76 -14.87 -14.99
C LEU A 99 -21.65 -14.88 -13.74
N VAL A 100 -21.03 -14.99 -12.57
CA VAL A 100 -21.70 -14.86 -11.27
C VAL A 100 -21.18 -13.62 -10.54
N LEU A 101 -22.02 -13.06 -9.67
CA LEU A 101 -21.68 -11.94 -8.80
C LEU A 101 -22.06 -12.31 -7.37
N LEU A 102 -21.07 -12.38 -6.48
CA LEU A 102 -21.29 -12.78 -5.09
C LEU A 102 -20.83 -11.70 -4.09
N PRO A 103 -21.54 -11.56 -2.95
CA PRO A 103 -21.16 -10.66 -1.88
C PRO A 103 -20.12 -11.26 -0.92
N PHE A 104 -19.16 -10.44 -0.49
CA PHE A 104 -18.14 -10.82 0.49
C PHE A 104 -17.95 -9.70 1.52
N ILE A 105 -17.66 -10.09 2.75
CA ILE A 105 -17.19 -9.17 3.79
C ILE A 105 -15.74 -9.54 4.09
N LEU A 106 -14.81 -8.69 3.66
CA LEU A 106 -13.38 -8.94 3.79
C LEU A 106 -12.93 -8.69 5.23
N ASP A 107 -12.54 -9.74 5.94
CA ASP A 107 -12.01 -9.66 7.31
C ASP A 107 -10.47 -9.51 7.30
N PRO A 108 -9.80 -9.35 8.45
CA PRO A 108 -8.34 -9.28 8.49
C PRO A 108 -7.63 -10.55 8.02
N GLU A 109 -8.30 -11.70 8.05
CA GLU A 109 -7.70 -13.00 7.72
C GLU A 109 -7.39 -13.12 6.23
N VAL A 110 -8.10 -12.38 5.36
CA VAL A 110 -7.81 -12.31 3.92
C VAL A 110 -6.40 -11.78 3.63
N LYS A 111 -5.88 -10.85 4.45
CA LYS A 111 -4.51 -10.31 4.32
C LYS A 111 -3.47 -11.36 4.76
N LEU A 112 -3.85 -12.24 5.68
CA LEU A 112 -2.98 -13.28 6.23
C LEU A 112 -3.04 -14.59 5.41
N GLN A 113 -3.97 -14.69 4.46
CA GLN A 113 -4.24 -15.89 3.65
C GLN A 113 -4.43 -17.15 4.51
N LYS A 114 -4.97 -16.99 5.73
CA LYS A 114 -5.19 -18.12 6.65
C LYS A 114 -6.38 -18.98 6.25
N SER A 115 -7.42 -18.35 5.70
CA SER A 115 -8.62 -19.03 5.22
C SER A 115 -9.13 -18.38 3.93
N PRO A 116 -9.74 -19.17 3.02
CA PRO A 116 -10.32 -18.63 1.79
C PRO A 116 -11.58 -17.81 2.11
N PRO A 117 -11.79 -16.65 1.44
CA PRO A 117 -12.96 -15.82 1.69
C PRO A 117 -14.23 -16.50 1.17
N LEU A 118 -15.21 -16.67 2.06
CA LEU A 118 -16.50 -17.26 1.73
C LEU A 118 -17.56 -16.18 1.50
N SER A 119 -18.40 -16.40 0.48
CA SER A 119 -19.52 -15.52 0.17
C SER A 119 -20.54 -15.53 1.32
N ARG A 120 -21.01 -14.34 1.71
CA ARG A 120 -22.05 -14.17 2.72
C ARG A 120 -22.83 -12.88 2.49
N PRO A 121 -24.10 -12.78 2.95
CA PRO A 121 -24.88 -11.56 2.84
C PRO A 121 -24.15 -10.36 3.44
N LEU A 122 -24.25 -9.22 2.75
CA LEU A 122 -23.68 -7.96 3.23
C LEU A 122 -24.50 -7.43 4.41
N ASP A 123 -23.82 -6.79 5.36
CA ASP A 123 -24.42 -6.03 6.46
C ASP A 123 -24.69 -4.56 6.08
N ILE A 124 -24.48 -4.21 4.81
CA ILE A 124 -24.97 -2.97 4.20
C ILE A 124 -26.25 -3.26 3.41
N HIS A 125 -27.14 -2.27 3.32
CA HIS A 125 -28.45 -2.43 2.72
C HIS A 125 -28.38 -2.40 1.19
N LEU A 126 -28.02 -3.53 0.59
CA LEU A 126 -27.97 -3.76 -0.84
C LEU A 126 -29.38 -4.08 -1.37
N LEU A 127 -29.93 -3.17 -2.17
CA LEU A 127 -31.27 -3.31 -2.75
C LEU A 127 -31.25 -4.16 -4.02
N SER A 128 -30.23 -3.98 -4.86
CA SER A 128 -30.03 -4.82 -6.06
C SER A 128 -28.57 -4.81 -6.48
N SER A 129 -28.15 -5.87 -7.18
CA SER A 129 -26.83 -5.94 -7.81
C SER A 129 -26.87 -6.84 -9.04
N SER A 130 -26.12 -6.50 -10.07
CA SER A 130 -25.97 -7.33 -11.26
C SER A 130 -24.61 -7.08 -11.90
N ALA A 131 -24.16 -8.03 -12.73
CA ALA A 131 -22.93 -7.89 -13.48
C ALA A 131 -23.16 -8.29 -14.94
N THR A 132 -22.51 -7.59 -15.85
CA THR A 132 -22.58 -7.90 -17.28
C THR A 132 -21.25 -7.59 -17.96
N LEU A 133 -20.90 -8.41 -18.95
CA LEU A 133 -19.75 -8.15 -19.82
C LEU A 133 -20.14 -7.15 -20.91
N TYR A 134 -19.19 -6.33 -21.34
CA TYR A 134 -19.42 -5.35 -22.41
C TYR A 134 -18.18 -5.18 -23.29
N GLY A 135 -18.34 -4.50 -24.43
CA GLY A 135 -17.20 -4.06 -25.25
C GLY A 135 -16.55 -5.13 -26.14
N GLY A 136 -17.24 -6.24 -26.45
CA GLY A 136 -16.72 -7.28 -27.35
C GLY A 136 -17.80 -8.17 -27.98
N LYS A 137 -17.42 -8.94 -29.01
CA LYS A 137 -18.28 -9.96 -29.66
C LYS A 137 -18.45 -11.23 -28.81
N MET A 138 -17.58 -11.45 -27.83
CA MET A 138 -17.63 -12.62 -26.95
C MET A 138 -18.35 -12.29 -25.65
N THR A 139 -19.31 -13.13 -25.28
CA THR A 139 -20.07 -13.08 -24.01
C THR A 139 -19.40 -13.91 -22.91
N THR A 140 -18.11 -14.21 -23.03
CA THR A 140 -17.37 -15.08 -22.11
C THR A 140 -16.21 -14.33 -21.46
N VAL A 141 -15.80 -14.78 -20.26
CA VAL A 141 -14.67 -14.19 -19.55
C VAL A 141 -13.35 -14.59 -20.23
N HIS A 142 -12.54 -13.60 -20.58
CA HIS A 142 -11.19 -13.77 -21.12
C HIS A 142 -10.27 -12.68 -20.58
N SER A 143 -8.96 -12.80 -20.85
CA SER A 143 -8.02 -11.73 -20.49
C SER A 143 -8.39 -10.43 -21.23
N GLY A 144 -8.53 -9.33 -20.50
CA GLY A 144 -8.98 -8.03 -21.03
C GLY A 144 -10.49 -7.89 -21.20
N ALA A 145 -11.30 -8.91 -20.88
CA ALA A 145 -12.76 -8.79 -20.95
C ALA A 145 -13.24 -7.67 -20.01
N ALA A 146 -14.07 -6.75 -20.53
CA ALA A 146 -14.57 -5.62 -19.77
C ALA A 146 -15.89 -5.97 -19.08
N ILE A 147 -16.06 -5.49 -17.85
CA ILE A 147 -17.20 -5.80 -17.00
C ILE A 147 -17.81 -4.53 -16.39
N GLN A 148 -19.14 -4.52 -16.32
CA GLN A 148 -19.94 -3.57 -15.56
C GLN A 148 -20.55 -4.29 -14.38
N ILE A 149 -20.33 -3.79 -13.17
CA ILE A 149 -20.94 -4.30 -11.94
C ILE A 149 -21.85 -3.20 -11.38
N TYR A 150 -23.15 -3.43 -11.44
CA TYR A 150 -24.18 -2.55 -10.94
C TYR A 150 -24.52 -2.86 -9.48
N ALA A 151 -24.77 -1.82 -8.70
CA ALA A 151 -25.38 -1.94 -7.38
C ALA A 151 -26.32 -0.77 -7.10
N THR A 152 -27.40 -1.05 -6.39
CA THR A 152 -28.27 -0.05 -5.78
C THR A 152 -28.20 -0.25 -4.27
N LEU A 153 -27.76 0.78 -3.56
CA LEU A 153 -27.49 0.75 -2.12
C LEU A 153 -28.36 1.77 -1.41
N LYS A 154 -28.92 1.41 -0.25
CA LYS A 154 -29.51 2.38 0.67
C LYS A 154 -28.44 2.81 1.67
N LEU A 155 -28.06 4.08 1.59
CA LEU A 155 -27.06 4.68 2.46
C LEU A 155 -27.68 5.13 3.78
N VAL A 156 -26.82 5.32 4.78
CA VAL A 156 -27.21 6.01 6.01
C VAL A 156 -27.44 7.49 5.68
N PRO A 157 -28.57 8.09 6.08
CA PRO A 157 -28.82 9.51 5.85
C PRO A 157 -27.65 10.39 6.33
N ASN A 158 -27.34 11.45 5.58
CA ASN A 158 -26.23 12.37 5.85
C ASN A 158 -24.81 11.78 5.83
N LYS A 159 -24.64 10.51 5.41
CA LYS A 159 -23.32 9.91 5.15
C LYS A 159 -23.11 9.70 3.66
N THR A 160 -22.61 10.74 3.00
CA THR A 160 -22.35 10.74 1.54
C THR A 160 -20.90 10.45 1.19
N LYS A 161 -19.98 10.51 2.16
CA LYS A 161 -18.57 10.11 1.97
C LYS A 161 -18.44 8.60 2.10
N LEU A 162 -18.04 7.94 1.03
CA LEU A 162 -17.85 6.50 0.96
C LEU A 162 -16.41 6.15 0.61
N HIS A 163 -15.89 5.12 1.25
CA HIS A 163 -14.57 4.58 0.95
C HIS A 163 -14.70 3.39 0.00
N PHE A 164 -14.31 3.58 -1.25
CA PHE A 164 -14.33 2.56 -2.28
C PHE A 164 -13.01 1.82 -2.33
N VAL A 165 -13.11 0.50 -2.52
CA VAL A 165 -11.97 -0.39 -2.78
C VAL A 165 -12.31 -1.21 -4.01
N TRP A 166 -11.35 -1.41 -4.91
CA TRP A 166 -11.52 -2.29 -6.07
C TRP A 166 -10.28 -3.12 -6.30
N ASN A 167 -10.46 -4.29 -6.89
CA ASN A 167 -9.35 -5.10 -7.35
C ASN A 167 -9.76 -6.18 -8.35
N ARG A 168 -8.77 -6.92 -8.83
CA ARG A 168 -8.93 -8.04 -9.76
C ARG A 168 -7.85 -9.08 -9.53
N GLY A 169 -8.19 -10.35 -9.71
CA GLY A 169 -7.27 -11.47 -9.48
C GLY A 169 -7.23 -12.47 -10.63
N LEU A 170 -6.24 -13.37 -10.56
CA LEU A 170 -5.92 -14.29 -11.65
C LEU A 170 -6.83 -15.52 -11.69
N TYR A 171 -7.33 -15.99 -10.54
CA TYR A 171 -8.19 -17.16 -10.49
C TYR A 171 -9.07 -17.20 -9.23
N VAL A 172 -10.10 -18.03 -9.26
CA VAL A 172 -10.99 -18.35 -8.13
C VAL A 172 -10.79 -19.82 -7.75
N GLN A 173 -10.77 -20.14 -6.46
CA GLN A 173 -10.75 -21.51 -5.96
C GLN A 173 -12.14 -21.88 -5.45
N GLY A 174 -12.86 -22.73 -6.18
CA GLY A 174 -14.28 -22.95 -5.96
C GLY A 174 -15.06 -21.65 -6.17
N TYR A 175 -15.70 -21.13 -5.11
CA TYR A 175 -16.36 -19.82 -5.11
C TYR A 175 -15.60 -18.76 -4.29
N SER A 176 -14.33 -19.02 -3.96
CA SER A 176 -13.50 -18.13 -3.15
C SER A 176 -12.46 -17.43 -4.03
N PRO A 177 -12.52 -16.09 -4.18
CA PRO A 177 -11.51 -15.35 -4.92
C PRO A 177 -10.14 -15.46 -4.24
N THR A 178 -9.10 -15.73 -5.03
CA THR A 178 -7.72 -15.77 -4.52
C THR A 178 -7.12 -14.39 -4.41
N ILE A 179 -5.96 -14.28 -3.76
CA ILE A 179 -5.26 -13.01 -3.60
C ILE A 179 -5.01 -12.32 -4.97
N HIS A 180 -5.28 -11.02 -5.03
CA HIS A 180 -4.95 -10.21 -6.19
C HIS A 180 -3.44 -9.92 -6.27
N PRO A 181 -2.89 -9.53 -7.43
CA PRO A 181 -1.51 -9.06 -7.51
C PRO A 181 -1.24 -7.93 -6.51
N THR A 182 -0.09 -7.91 -5.86
CA THR A 182 0.24 -6.96 -4.78
C THR A 182 1.19 -5.86 -5.26
N THR A 183 1.10 -5.46 -6.54
CA THR A 183 1.91 -4.36 -7.06
C THR A 183 1.47 -3.02 -6.45
N SER A 184 2.30 -1.98 -6.57
CA SER A 184 1.93 -0.65 -6.08
C SER A 184 0.60 -0.15 -6.65
N ASN A 185 0.31 -0.45 -7.92
CA ASN A 185 -0.94 -0.06 -8.57
C ASN A 185 -2.15 -0.80 -7.98
N ASP A 186 -1.98 -2.05 -7.57
CA ASP A 186 -3.08 -2.84 -7.01
C ASP A 186 -3.34 -2.47 -5.55
N LEU A 187 -2.28 -2.24 -4.78
CA LEU A 187 -2.37 -1.84 -3.36
C LEU A 187 -2.92 -0.42 -3.17
N SER A 188 -2.81 0.45 -4.17
CA SER A 188 -3.38 1.79 -4.15
C SER A 188 -4.80 1.86 -4.73
N SER A 189 -5.48 0.73 -4.93
CA SER A 189 -6.83 0.66 -5.52
C SER A 189 -7.92 0.96 -4.48
N ILE A 190 -7.83 2.16 -3.91
CA ILE A 190 -8.72 2.72 -2.89
C ILE A 190 -9.01 4.19 -3.21
N ALA A 191 -10.21 4.66 -2.91
CA ALA A 191 -10.58 6.06 -3.07
C ALA A 191 -11.69 6.45 -2.08
N THR A 192 -11.70 7.70 -1.64
CA THR A 192 -12.82 8.24 -0.87
C THR A 192 -13.55 9.26 -1.71
N ILE A 193 -14.82 8.99 -2.00
CA ILE A 193 -15.66 9.85 -2.83
C ILE A 193 -16.86 10.31 -2.01
N ASP A 194 -17.12 11.61 -2.06
CA ASP A 194 -18.41 12.15 -1.63
C ASP A 194 -19.41 12.03 -2.80
N VAL A 195 -20.34 11.08 -2.68
CA VAL A 195 -21.27 10.76 -3.77
C VAL A 195 -22.25 11.89 -4.07
N PHE A 196 -22.47 12.81 -3.13
CA PHE A 196 -23.34 13.97 -3.31
C PHE A 196 -22.65 15.06 -4.13
N SER A 197 -21.45 15.49 -3.73
CA SER A 197 -20.72 16.55 -4.43
C SER A 197 -20.05 16.03 -5.71
N GLY A 198 -19.63 14.77 -5.73
CA GLY A 198 -18.87 14.18 -6.84
C GLY A 198 -17.36 14.29 -6.66
N PHE A 199 -16.90 15.00 -5.63
CA PHE A 199 -15.48 15.20 -5.41
C PHE A 199 -14.85 13.99 -4.73
N SER A 200 -13.77 13.50 -5.34
CA SER A 200 -12.84 12.58 -4.70
C SER A 200 -11.95 13.39 -3.75
N ALA A 201 -12.02 13.09 -2.46
CA ALA A 201 -10.98 13.59 -1.56
C ALA A 201 -9.67 12.93 -1.99
N ALA A 202 -8.63 13.73 -2.27
CA ALA A 202 -7.31 13.21 -2.53
C ALA A 202 -6.95 12.28 -1.36
N HIS A 203 -6.72 10.99 -1.65
CA HIS A 203 -6.27 10.06 -0.63
C HIS A 203 -4.91 10.57 -0.14
N ARG A 204 -4.89 11.19 1.03
CA ARG A 204 -3.65 11.56 1.70
C ARG A 204 -3.00 10.26 2.11
N ASP A 205 -2.04 9.81 1.32
CA ASP A 205 -1.29 8.59 1.61
C ASP A 205 -0.31 8.88 2.75
N ASP A 206 -0.87 8.99 3.95
CA ASP A 206 -0.11 9.16 5.20
C ASP A 206 0.87 7.98 5.36
N THR A 207 0.52 6.79 4.86
CA THR A 207 1.43 5.64 4.88
C THR A 207 2.67 5.84 4.00
N ARG A 208 2.52 6.44 2.81
CA ARG A 208 3.67 6.81 1.97
C ARG A 208 4.50 7.89 2.61
N THR A 209 3.88 8.90 3.21
CA THR A 209 4.58 9.96 3.93
C THR A 209 5.40 9.39 5.09
N LEU A 210 4.80 8.52 5.90
CA LEU A 210 5.46 7.80 7.00
C LEU A 210 6.62 6.93 6.49
N LYS A 211 6.45 6.22 5.37
CA LYS A 211 7.53 5.43 4.75
C LYS A 211 8.71 6.30 4.29
N ILE A 212 8.42 7.46 3.70
CA ILE A 212 9.46 8.42 3.29
C ILE A 212 10.19 8.97 4.51
N VAL A 213 9.46 9.37 5.55
CA VAL A 213 10.04 9.88 6.80
C VAL A 213 10.89 8.81 7.50
N HIS A 214 10.39 7.57 7.63
CA HIS A 214 11.13 6.42 8.14
C HIS A 214 12.43 6.20 7.36
N GLY A 215 12.35 6.16 6.03
CA GLY A 215 13.51 5.94 5.17
C GLY A 215 14.55 7.06 5.28
N PHE A 216 14.11 8.32 5.28
CA PHE A 216 14.98 9.49 5.39
C PHE A 216 15.69 9.54 6.75
N LEU A 217 14.94 9.43 7.85
CA LEU A 217 15.51 9.46 9.21
C LEU A 217 16.52 8.32 9.41
N ASN A 218 16.20 7.11 8.93
CA ASN A 218 17.11 5.97 9.06
C ASN A 218 18.33 6.07 8.14
N ALA A 219 18.21 6.66 6.94
CA ALA A 219 19.35 6.91 6.07
C ALA A 219 20.33 7.93 6.68
N VAL A 220 19.81 9.02 7.25
CA VAL A 220 20.64 10.03 7.94
C VAL A 220 21.28 9.44 9.20
N SER A 221 20.51 8.73 10.03
CA SER A 221 21.01 8.10 11.26
C SER A 221 22.04 7.01 10.97
N TRP A 222 21.60 5.90 10.36
CA TRP A 222 22.40 4.67 10.23
C TRP A 222 23.37 4.72 9.05
N GLY A 223 23.01 5.42 7.98
CA GLY A 223 23.81 5.52 6.76
C GLY A 223 24.88 6.61 6.79
N VAL A 224 24.70 7.66 7.60
CA VAL A 224 25.60 8.84 7.60
C VAL A 224 26.18 9.12 8.98
N LEU A 225 25.35 9.38 9.99
CA LEU A 225 25.84 9.83 11.29
C LEU A 225 26.64 8.75 12.05
N LEU A 226 26.17 7.49 12.09
CA LEU A 226 26.92 6.41 12.75
C LEU A 226 28.31 6.18 12.11
N PRO A 227 28.44 6.08 10.76
CA PRO A 227 29.75 6.03 10.12
C PRO A 227 30.64 7.25 10.41
N ILE A 228 30.10 8.47 10.42
CA ILE A 228 30.85 9.68 10.78
C ILE A 228 31.34 9.59 12.22
N GLY A 229 30.51 9.13 13.15
CA GLY A 229 30.91 8.89 14.54
C GLY A 229 32.06 7.90 14.64
N ALA A 230 32.01 6.78 13.91
CA ALA A 230 33.09 5.80 13.86
C ALA A 230 34.38 6.37 13.24
N ALA A 231 34.27 7.13 12.15
CA ALA A 231 35.42 7.82 11.54
C ALA A 231 36.05 8.85 12.49
N THR A 232 35.22 9.60 13.22
CA THR A 232 35.66 10.56 14.25
C THR A 232 36.52 9.87 15.31
N ALA A 233 36.07 8.73 15.84
CA ALA A 233 36.87 7.95 16.80
C ALA A 233 38.17 7.43 16.16
N ARG A 234 38.10 6.93 14.91
CA ARG A 234 39.25 6.37 14.21
C ARG A 234 40.34 7.41 13.93
N TYR A 235 39.97 8.61 13.50
CA TYR A 235 40.95 9.60 13.04
C TYR A 235 41.32 10.62 14.12
N LEU A 236 40.35 11.13 14.89
CA LEU A 236 40.62 12.20 15.86
C LEU A 236 41.27 11.69 17.15
N ARG A 237 41.15 10.39 17.48
CA ARG A 237 41.82 9.79 18.64
C ARG A 237 43.34 9.93 18.60
N HIS A 238 43.94 9.99 17.41
CA HIS A 238 45.39 10.07 17.23
C HIS A 238 45.94 11.50 17.29
N VAL A 239 45.05 12.50 17.31
CA VAL A 239 45.45 13.91 17.37
C VAL A 239 45.68 14.31 18.83
N GLN A 240 46.93 14.32 19.27
CA GLN A 240 47.31 14.62 20.65
C GLN A 240 46.77 15.98 21.15
N ALA A 241 46.69 16.98 20.27
CA ALA A 241 46.16 18.30 20.59
C ALA A 241 44.69 18.30 21.01
N LEU A 242 43.90 17.28 20.62
CA LEU A 242 42.48 17.18 20.96
C LEU A 242 42.23 16.52 22.32
N GLY A 243 43.23 15.88 22.93
CA GLY A 243 43.10 15.25 24.25
C GLY A 243 41.85 14.34 24.36
N PRO A 244 40.97 14.50 25.36
CA PRO A 244 39.74 13.71 25.49
C PRO A 244 38.57 14.22 24.61
N ALA A 245 38.71 15.34 23.90
CA ALA A 245 37.61 15.97 23.16
C ALA A 245 37.05 15.06 22.06
N TRP A 246 37.91 14.31 21.36
CA TRP A 246 37.47 13.37 20.30
C TRP A 246 36.43 12.38 20.81
N PHE A 247 36.56 11.93 22.08
CA PHE A 247 35.67 10.95 22.68
C PHE A 247 34.28 11.55 22.90
N TYR A 248 34.19 12.80 23.36
CA TYR A 248 32.92 13.48 23.55
C TYR A 248 32.23 13.80 22.21
N VAL A 249 33.01 14.19 21.19
CA VAL A 249 32.47 14.42 19.84
C VAL A 249 31.94 13.12 19.25
N HIS A 250 32.71 12.02 19.31
CA HIS A 250 32.23 10.70 18.91
C HIS A 250 30.96 10.30 19.67
N ALA A 251 30.97 10.39 21.00
CA ALA A 251 29.83 10.00 21.83
C ALA A 251 28.58 10.83 21.52
N GLY A 252 28.73 12.14 21.30
CA GLY A 252 27.65 13.03 20.89
C GLY A 252 27.05 12.64 19.53
N ILE A 253 27.89 12.40 18.51
CA ILE A 253 27.43 11.98 17.18
C ILE A 253 26.68 10.65 17.26
N GLN A 254 27.22 9.66 17.99
CA GLN A 254 26.60 8.34 18.15
C GLN A 254 25.25 8.42 18.88
N LEU A 255 25.15 9.24 19.93
CA LEU A 255 23.91 9.43 20.69
C LEU A 255 22.84 10.13 19.84
N CYS A 256 23.20 11.21 19.12
CA CYS A 256 22.30 11.91 18.23
C CYS A 256 21.79 10.99 17.10
N ALA A 257 22.69 10.22 16.47
CA ALA A 257 22.31 9.25 15.46
C ALA A 257 21.30 8.25 16.02
N PHE A 258 21.59 7.64 17.17
CA PHE A 258 20.71 6.66 17.80
C PHE A 258 19.31 7.22 18.11
N ILE A 259 19.22 8.44 18.65
CA ILE A 259 17.93 9.11 18.92
C ILE A 259 17.15 9.38 17.63
N ILE A 260 17.81 9.83 16.56
CA ILE A 260 17.13 10.06 15.27
C ILE A 260 16.65 8.72 14.68
N GLY A 261 17.46 7.67 14.80
CA GLY A 261 17.12 6.32 14.36
C GLY A 261 15.96 5.70 15.14
N THR A 262 15.84 5.96 16.45
CA THR A 262 14.71 5.48 17.26
C THR A 262 13.40 6.16 16.86
N ILE A 263 13.41 7.48 16.62
CA ILE A 263 12.25 8.22 16.11
C ILE A 263 11.83 7.68 14.73
N GLY A 264 12.82 7.37 13.88
CA GLY A 264 12.60 6.77 12.57
C GLY A 264 11.99 5.36 12.62
N LEU A 265 11.99 4.66 13.76
CA LEU A 265 11.52 3.26 13.86
C LEU A 265 9.99 3.12 13.96
N GLY A 266 9.24 4.23 14.01
CA GLY A 266 7.81 4.30 14.34
C GLY A 266 6.91 3.20 13.74
N GLU A 267 6.11 2.56 14.61
CA GLU A 267 5.32 1.33 14.36
C GLU A 267 4.08 1.49 13.46
N LEU A 268 3.87 2.63 12.80
CA LEU A 268 2.53 3.03 12.33
C LEU A 268 2.19 2.68 10.86
N SER A 269 2.69 1.57 10.31
CA SER A 269 2.25 1.14 8.96
C SER A 269 1.68 -0.28 8.96
N PRO A 270 0.34 -0.44 9.13
CA PRO A 270 -0.34 -1.69 8.85
C PRO A 270 -0.41 -1.88 7.32
N GLY A 271 0.67 -2.37 6.72
CA GLY A 271 0.69 -2.60 5.28
C GLY A 271 2.06 -3.02 4.76
N VAL A 272 2.15 -4.31 4.42
CA VAL A 272 3.30 -5.04 3.83
C VAL A 272 4.47 -5.24 4.79
N VAL A 273 4.54 -6.45 5.35
CA VAL A 273 5.64 -6.91 6.20
C VAL A 273 6.81 -7.33 5.29
N TYR A 274 7.75 -6.41 5.03
CA TYR A 274 9.08 -6.82 4.57
C TYR A 274 9.80 -7.50 5.74
N GLY A 275 9.51 -8.79 5.95
CA GLY A 275 9.94 -9.54 7.13
C GLY A 275 11.46 -9.53 7.33
N LEU A 276 12.23 -9.55 6.25
CA LEU A 276 13.70 -9.49 6.31
C LEU A 276 14.20 -8.11 6.75
N HIS A 277 13.76 -7.03 6.09
CA HIS A 277 14.15 -5.65 6.45
C HIS A 277 13.82 -5.34 7.91
N ARG A 278 12.63 -5.73 8.37
CA ARG A 278 12.21 -5.55 9.76
C ARG A 278 13.09 -6.34 10.74
N LYS A 279 13.39 -7.61 10.45
CA LYS A 279 14.26 -8.44 11.30
C LYS A 279 15.68 -7.88 11.39
N LEU A 280 16.25 -7.47 10.25
CA LEU A 280 17.56 -6.82 10.20
C LEU A 280 17.56 -5.48 10.94
N GLY A 281 16.49 -4.68 10.79
CA GLY A 281 16.31 -3.43 11.50
C GLY A 281 16.28 -3.61 13.03
N PHE A 282 15.50 -4.58 13.53
CA PHE A 282 15.48 -4.90 14.97
C PHE A 282 16.83 -5.39 15.49
N ALA A 283 17.56 -6.22 14.73
CA ALA A 283 18.90 -6.65 15.09
C ALA A 283 19.88 -5.46 15.16
N ALA A 284 19.91 -4.60 14.14
CA ALA A 284 20.75 -3.40 14.11
C ALA A 284 20.42 -2.44 15.26
N PHE A 285 19.13 -2.22 15.53
CA PHE A 285 18.66 -1.41 16.65
C PHE A 285 19.14 -1.97 18.00
N SER A 286 19.00 -3.28 18.19
CA SER A 286 19.43 -3.96 19.43
C SER A 286 20.94 -3.81 19.65
N PHE A 287 21.76 -3.99 18.61
CA PHE A 287 23.20 -3.78 18.69
C PHE A 287 23.56 -2.30 18.93
N GLY A 288 22.87 -1.35 18.29
CA GLY A 288 23.06 0.08 18.54
C GLY A 288 22.69 0.50 19.97
N ALA A 289 21.62 -0.08 20.54
CA ALA A 289 21.22 0.15 21.92
C ALA A 289 22.28 -0.38 22.90
N LEU A 290 22.81 -1.58 22.67
CA LEU A 290 23.91 -2.12 23.48
C LEU A 290 25.17 -1.25 23.38
N GLN A 291 25.51 -0.76 22.18
CA GLN A 291 26.66 0.11 21.94
C GLN A 291 26.53 1.46 22.66
N THR A 292 25.33 2.04 22.68
CA THR A 292 25.07 3.31 23.40
C THR A 292 25.02 3.13 24.91
N LEU A 293 24.42 2.04 25.41
CA LEU A 293 24.43 1.69 26.84
C LEU A 293 25.85 1.45 27.38
N ALA A 294 26.76 0.94 26.54
CA ALA A 294 28.16 0.75 26.92
C ALA A 294 28.85 2.07 27.35
N LEU A 295 28.37 3.24 26.90
CA LEU A 295 28.88 4.54 27.36
C LEU A 295 28.58 4.79 28.85
N LEU A 296 27.41 4.36 29.35
CA LEU A 296 27.03 4.52 30.76
C LEU A 296 27.89 3.66 31.69
N PHE A 297 28.32 2.49 31.21
CA PHE A 297 29.11 1.53 31.98
C PHE A 297 30.62 1.66 31.73
N ARG A 298 31.09 2.83 31.25
CA ARG A 298 32.51 3.08 30.97
C ARG A 298 33.37 2.91 32.23
N PRO A 299 34.25 1.88 32.31
CA PRO A 299 35.08 1.65 33.49
C PRO A 299 36.17 2.72 33.63
N LYS A 300 36.59 3.03 34.87
CA LYS A 300 37.79 3.85 35.12
C LYS A 300 39.01 3.24 34.43
N THR A 301 39.98 4.07 34.06
CA THR A 301 41.21 3.64 33.35
C THR A 301 42.03 2.59 34.11
N THR A 302 41.92 2.58 35.44
CA THR A 302 42.58 1.63 36.35
C THR A 302 41.82 0.32 36.55
N ASN A 303 40.60 0.19 36.02
CA ASN A 303 39.77 -0.98 36.23
C ASN A 303 40.17 -2.13 35.28
N LYS A 304 40.31 -3.36 35.79
CA LYS A 304 40.65 -4.56 35.00
C LYS A 304 39.73 -4.79 33.79
N PHE A 305 38.46 -4.39 33.89
CA PHE A 305 37.47 -4.54 32.81
C PHE A 305 37.59 -3.50 31.70
N ARG A 306 38.43 -2.47 31.88
CA ARG A 306 38.69 -1.43 30.87
C ARG A 306 39.21 -2.03 29.56
N LYS A 307 40.02 -3.08 29.62
CA LYS A 307 40.57 -3.77 28.45
C LYS A 307 39.47 -4.42 27.60
N TYR A 308 38.54 -5.12 28.24
CA TYR A 308 37.42 -5.77 27.55
C TYR A 308 36.43 -4.74 26.98
N TRP A 309 36.17 -3.67 27.72
CA TRP A 309 35.33 -2.58 27.25
C TRP A 309 35.89 -1.91 25.98
N ASN A 310 37.21 -1.65 25.92
CA ASN A 310 37.87 -1.12 24.72
C ASN A 310 37.83 -2.10 23.51
N LEU A 311 37.65 -3.41 23.74
CA LEU A 311 37.54 -4.42 22.68
C LEU A 311 36.13 -4.47 22.09
N THR A 312 35.12 -4.24 22.92
CA THR A 312 33.70 -4.35 22.53
C THR A 312 33.07 -3.03 22.10
N THR A 313 33.72 -1.90 22.38
CA THR A 313 33.30 -0.58 21.87
C THR A 313 34.27 -0.11 20.81
N ILE A 314 33.76 0.47 19.71
CA ILE A 314 34.55 1.07 18.62
C ILE A 314 35.23 2.35 19.19
N LEU A 315 36.24 2.20 20.03
CA LEU A 315 36.92 3.27 20.75
C LEU A 315 38.42 3.05 20.91
#